data_AF-A0A6G3X8J6-F1
#
_entry.id   AF-A0A6G3X8J6-F1
#
_cell.length_a   1.000
_cell.length_b   1.000
_cell.length_c   1.000
_cell.angle_alpha   90.00
_cell.angle_beta   90.00
_cell.angle_gamma   90.00
#
_symmetry.space_group_name_H-M   'P 1'
#
loop_
_entity.id
_entity.type
_entity.pdbx_description
1 polymer ?
#
loop_
_entity_poly.entity_id
_entity_poly.type
_entity_poly.pdbx_seq_one_letter_code
_entity_poly.pdbx_strand_id
1 'polypeptide(L)'
;AERLGFDGAELHGAHGYLIDQFLWSGSNRRTDAYGGDLVSRTRFAAEIVAACRAAVSDAFPLFFRMSQWKSDAYDAKLARNPQELDDLLTPLAEAGVDVFHASTRRYWLPEFEGSDLNLAGWVKKISGRPTLTVGSVGLDDDFFSAFQGNDSKVTGIEQLLDRLERDEFDMVAVG
;
A
#
# COMPACT_ATOMS: atom_id res chain seq x y z
N ALA A 1 4.82 7.37 19.77
CA ALA A 1 5.92 6.73 19.05
C ALA A 1 7.18 7.56 19.16
N GLU A 2 7.22 8.77 18.58
CA GLU A 2 8.39 9.66 18.59
C GLU A 2 9.05 9.87 19.97
N ARG A 3 8.29 10.28 20.99
CA ARG A 3 8.81 10.42 22.37
C ARG A 3 9.42 9.15 22.98
N LEU A 4 9.06 7.98 22.47
CA LEU A 4 9.58 6.69 22.92
C LEU A 4 10.80 6.23 22.11
N GLY A 5 11.26 7.03 21.13
CA GLY A 5 12.45 6.77 20.34
C GLY A 5 12.23 5.88 19.11
N PHE A 6 11.00 5.74 18.62
CA PHE A 6 10.78 5.15 17.29
C PHE A 6 11.25 6.13 16.20
N ASP A 7 11.68 5.62 15.05
CA ASP A 7 12.15 6.43 13.92
C ASP A 7 11.04 6.85 12.94
N GLY A 8 9.81 6.37 13.14
CA GLY A 8 8.67 6.66 12.28
C GLY A 8 7.41 5.97 12.78
N ALA A 9 6.29 6.20 12.09
CA ALA A 9 5.04 5.48 12.33
C ALA A 9 4.36 5.12 11.01
N GLU A 10 3.73 3.95 10.97
CA GLU A 10 2.92 3.50 9.85
C GLU A 10 1.44 3.51 10.19
N LEU A 11 0.65 4.19 9.36
CA LEU A 11 -0.79 4.22 9.39
C LEU A 11 -1.33 3.04 8.57
N HIS A 12 -2.10 2.15 9.21
CA HIS A 12 -2.60 0.95 8.57
C HIS A 12 -3.93 1.20 7.82
N GLY A 13 -3.82 1.63 6.57
CA GLY A 13 -4.93 1.82 5.61
C GLY A 13 -5.14 0.67 4.65
N ALA A 14 -4.96 -0.58 5.11
CA ALA A 14 -4.99 -1.77 4.27
C ALA A 14 -5.82 -2.91 4.90
N HIS A 15 -6.04 -3.97 4.12
CA HIS A 15 -6.52 -5.29 4.58
C HIS A 15 -7.87 -5.33 5.31
N GLY A 16 -8.77 -4.40 5.02
CA GLY A 16 -10.13 -4.37 5.57
C GLY A 16 -10.23 -3.81 6.99
N TYR A 17 -9.15 -3.24 7.53
CA TYR A 17 -9.18 -2.50 8.79
C TYR A 17 -9.83 -1.13 8.62
N LEU A 18 -10.06 -0.42 9.72
CA LEU A 18 -10.93 0.76 9.77
C LEU A 18 -10.67 1.81 8.68
N ILE A 19 -9.41 2.23 8.48
CA ILE A 19 -9.09 3.23 7.45
C ILE A 19 -9.46 2.70 6.06
N ASP A 20 -9.08 1.46 5.77
CA ASP A 20 -9.39 0.80 4.51
C ASP A 20 -10.90 0.55 4.30
N GLN A 21 -11.66 0.35 5.38
CA GLN A 21 -13.13 0.26 5.32
C GLN A 21 -13.76 1.55 4.81
N PHE A 22 -13.17 2.71 5.14
CA PHE A 22 -13.60 3.99 4.57
C PHE A 22 -13.15 4.11 3.11
N LEU A 23 -11.92 3.70 2.78
CA LEU A 23 -11.36 3.77 1.44
C LEU A 23 -12.05 2.87 0.42
N TRP A 24 -12.70 1.78 0.84
CA TRP A 24 -13.29 0.78 -0.06
C TRP A 24 -14.81 0.92 -0.19
N SER A 25 -15.32 0.92 -1.42
CA SER A 25 -16.75 1.17 -1.69
C SER A 25 -17.60 -0.05 -1.39
N GLY A 26 -16.98 -1.23 -1.24
CA GLY A 26 -17.63 -2.45 -0.77
C GLY A 26 -18.20 -2.26 0.65
N SER A 27 -17.37 -1.73 1.55
CA SER A 27 -17.68 -1.48 2.96
C SER A 27 -18.28 -0.11 3.23
N ASN A 28 -17.78 0.95 2.58
CA ASN A 28 -18.25 2.31 2.80
C ASN A 28 -19.47 2.64 1.91
N ARG A 29 -20.66 2.55 2.51
CA ARG A 29 -21.95 2.91 1.89
C ARG A 29 -22.54 4.22 2.42
N ARG A 30 -21.71 5.06 3.05
CA ARG A 30 -22.14 6.35 3.58
C ARG A 30 -22.50 7.30 2.43
N THR A 31 -23.36 8.27 2.74
CA THR A 31 -23.81 9.32 1.82
C THR A 31 -23.46 10.72 2.32
N ASP A 32 -22.61 10.81 3.36
CA ASP A 32 -22.09 12.07 3.88
C ASP A 32 -20.71 12.38 3.29
N ALA A 33 -20.02 13.37 3.85
CA ALA A 33 -18.73 13.85 3.34
C ALA A 33 -17.58 12.81 3.36
N TYR A 34 -17.80 11.63 3.98
CA TYR A 34 -16.83 10.55 4.09
C TYR A 34 -17.19 9.33 3.23
N GLY A 35 -18.22 9.41 2.38
CA GLY A 35 -18.68 8.32 1.52
C GLY A 35 -19.04 8.78 0.11
N GLY A 36 -19.41 7.84 -0.75
CA GLY A 36 -19.69 8.10 -2.16
C GLY A 36 -18.46 7.91 -3.04
N ASP A 37 -18.00 8.99 -3.67
CA ASP A 37 -16.86 8.94 -4.59
C ASP A 37 -15.53 8.60 -3.89
N LEU A 38 -14.47 8.36 -4.68
CA LEU A 38 -13.17 7.98 -4.16
C LEU A 38 -12.56 9.08 -3.27
N VAL A 39 -12.62 10.33 -3.69
CA VAL A 39 -12.06 11.48 -2.94
C VAL A 39 -12.74 11.63 -1.57
N SER A 40 -14.07 11.55 -1.52
CA SER A 40 -14.85 11.63 -0.28
C SER A 40 -14.53 10.47 0.65
N ARG A 41 -14.34 9.26 0.11
CA ARG A 41 -13.92 8.08 0.89
C ARG A 41 -12.49 8.20 1.44
N THR A 42 -11.59 8.88 0.72
CA THR A 42 -10.21 9.14 1.15
C THR A 42 -10.12 10.19 2.25
N ARG A 43 -11.12 11.07 2.39
CA ARG A 43 -11.13 12.16 3.39
C ARG A 43 -10.77 11.69 4.80
N PHE A 44 -11.38 10.60 5.27
CA PHE A 44 -11.15 10.08 6.62
C PHE A 44 -9.67 9.70 6.84
N ALA A 45 -9.06 9.05 5.86
CA ALA A 45 -7.65 8.69 5.92
C ALA A 45 -6.75 9.93 5.91
N ALA A 46 -7.04 10.90 5.04
CA ALA A 46 -6.27 12.14 4.94
C ALA A 46 -6.35 12.97 6.24
N GLU A 47 -7.51 13.06 6.88
CA GLU A 47 -7.68 13.75 8.17
C GLU A 47 -6.89 13.08 9.30
N ILE A 48 -6.83 11.74 9.32
CA ILE A 48 -5.99 11.00 10.28
C ILE A 48 -4.51 11.29 10.03
N VAL A 49 -4.05 11.24 8.77
CA VAL A 49 -2.66 11.57 8.41
C VAL A 49 -2.33 12.99 8.88
N ALA A 50 -3.17 13.97 8.55
CA ALA A 50 -2.95 15.36 8.92
C ALA A 50 -2.91 15.56 10.44
N ALA A 51 -3.78 14.89 11.18
CA ALA A 51 -3.78 14.92 12.65
C ALA A 51 -2.50 14.28 13.24
N CYS A 52 -2.04 13.17 12.68
CA CYS A 52 -0.77 12.55 13.08
C CYS A 52 0.43 13.44 12.75
N ARG A 53 0.44 14.06 11.56
CA ARG A 53 1.48 14.98 11.12
C ARG A 53 1.58 16.19 12.04
N ALA A 54 0.46 16.77 12.44
CA ALA A 54 0.43 17.88 13.41
C ALA A 54 0.93 17.51 14.82
N ALA A 55 1.03 16.22 15.14
CA ALA A 55 1.39 15.73 16.47
C ALA A 55 2.85 15.27 16.61
N VAL A 56 3.62 15.26 15.51
CA VAL A 56 5.02 14.80 15.47
C VAL A 56 5.92 15.84 14.80
N SER A 57 7.24 15.73 14.94
CA SER A 57 8.16 16.65 14.25
C SER A 57 8.16 16.42 12.74
N ASP A 58 8.50 17.46 11.96
CA ASP A 58 8.61 17.40 10.49
C ASP A 58 9.59 16.32 10.00
N ALA A 59 10.58 15.96 10.81
CA ALA A 59 11.57 14.94 10.48
C ALA A 59 11.11 13.50 10.80
N PHE A 60 10.00 13.31 11.51
CA PHE A 60 9.48 12.00 11.88
C PHE A 60 8.62 11.44 10.74
N PRO A 61 9.07 10.48 9.93
CA PRO A 61 8.35 10.01 8.75
C PRO A 61 7.03 9.30 9.09
N LEU A 62 5.99 9.62 8.31
CA LEU A 62 4.72 8.89 8.31
C LEU A 62 4.59 8.02 7.08
N PHE A 63 4.47 6.72 7.33
CA PHE A 63 4.21 5.71 6.32
C PHE A 63 2.70 5.50 6.23
N PHE A 64 2.18 5.29 5.01
CA PHE A 64 0.80 4.89 4.81
C PHE A 64 0.75 3.56 4.08
N ARG A 65 0.26 2.52 4.77
CA ARG A 65 0.10 1.19 4.20
C ARG A 65 -1.24 1.06 3.53
N MET A 66 -1.26 0.70 2.25
CA MET A 66 -2.47 0.52 1.45
C MET A 66 -2.48 -0.82 0.72
N SER A 67 -3.67 -1.29 0.33
CA SER A 67 -3.82 -2.56 -0.39
C SER A 67 -4.96 -2.50 -1.40
N GLN A 68 -4.69 -3.08 -2.56
CA GLN A 68 -5.64 -3.31 -3.64
C GLN A 68 -6.21 -4.75 -3.58
N TRP A 69 -6.44 -5.25 -2.35
CA TRP A 69 -7.04 -6.56 -2.03
C TRP A 69 -7.44 -6.59 -0.53
N LYS A 70 -8.25 -7.59 -0.13
CA LYS A 70 -8.60 -7.92 1.28
C LYS A 70 -8.51 -9.42 1.53
N SER A 71 -8.36 -9.84 2.78
CA SER A 71 -8.26 -11.26 3.15
C SER A 71 -9.50 -12.10 2.74
N ASP A 72 -10.67 -11.47 2.70
CA ASP A 72 -11.96 -12.04 2.30
C ASP A 72 -12.44 -11.59 0.90
N ALA A 73 -11.71 -10.69 0.25
CA ALA A 73 -12.03 -10.16 -1.08
C ALA A 73 -10.74 -9.86 -1.87
N TYR A 74 -10.14 -10.89 -2.47
CA TYR A 74 -8.87 -10.78 -3.18
C TYR A 74 -8.93 -9.96 -4.47
N ASP A 75 -10.13 -9.79 -5.04
CA ASP A 75 -10.42 -8.99 -6.23
C ASP A 75 -10.79 -7.53 -5.91
N ALA A 76 -10.89 -7.18 -4.63
CA ALA A 76 -11.23 -5.82 -4.21
C ALA A 76 -10.18 -4.80 -4.66
N LYS A 77 -10.59 -3.77 -5.39
CA LYS A 77 -9.73 -2.65 -5.82
C LYS A 77 -10.22 -1.34 -5.20
N LEU A 78 -9.29 -0.51 -4.69
CA LEU A 78 -9.62 0.87 -4.27
C LEU A 78 -9.67 1.78 -5.49
N ALA A 79 -8.67 1.64 -6.37
CA ALA A 79 -8.52 2.31 -7.66
C ALA A 79 -8.44 1.29 -8.81
N ARG A 80 -9.15 1.52 -9.91
CA ARG A 80 -9.20 0.59 -11.06
C ARG A 80 -8.25 0.95 -12.20
N ASN A 81 -7.69 2.14 -12.18
CA ASN A 81 -6.80 2.66 -13.20
C ASN A 81 -5.84 3.68 -12.58
N PRO A 82 -4.79 4.12 -13.31
CA PRO A 82 -3.83 5.09 -12.80
C PRO A 82 -4.44 6.42 -12.34
N GLN A 83 -5.50 6.92 -12.98
CA GLN A 83 -6.14 8.18 -12.58
C GLN A 83 -6.85 8.04 -11.24
N GLU A 84 -7.62 6.96 -11.03
CA GLU A 84 -8.22 6.69 -9.73
C GLU A 84 -7.16 6.50 -8.64
N LEU A 85 -6.00 5.93 -8.98
CA LEU A 85 -4.91 5.76 -8.02
C LEU A 85 -4.31 7.13 -7.64
N ASP A 86 -4.17 8.05 -8.58
CA ASP A 86 -3.78 9.45 -8.30
C ASP A 86 -4.80 10.15 -7.39
N ASP A 87 -6.09 10.04 -7.69
CA ASP A 87 -7.17 10.62 -6.87
C ASP A 87 -7.18 10.09 -5.43
N LEU A 88 -6.69 8.86 -5.21
CA LEU A 88 -6.49 8.28 -3.89
C LEU A 88 -5.20 8.78 -3.21
N LEU A 89 -4.09 8.86 -3.94
CA LEU A 89 -2.76 9.14 -3.38
C LEU A 89 -2.55 10.63 -3.08
N THR A 90 -3.00 11.51 -3.98
CA THR A 90 -2.80 12.96 -3.87
C THR A 90 -3.26 13.53 -2.53
N PRO A 91 -4.51 13.32 -2.07
CA PRO A 91 -4.96 13.86 -0.77
C PRO A 91 -4.19 13.28 0.43
N LEU A 92 -3.67 12.04 0.34
CA LEU A 92 -2.84 11.45 1.39
C LEU A 92 -1.43 12.07 1.42
N ALA A 93 -0.83 12.28 0.25
CA ALA A 93 0.46 12.93 0.13
C ALA A 93 0.42 14.39 0.61
N GLU A 94 -0.65 15.12 0.24
CA GLU A 94 -0.89 16.50 0.70
C GLU A 94 -1.12 16.58 2.21
N ALA A 95 -1.78 15.57 2.80
CA ALA A 95 -1.99 15.50 4.24
C ALA A 95 -0.71 15.25 5.06
N GLY A 96 0.38 14.81 4.41
CA GLY A 96 1.68 14.59 5.05
C GLY A 96 2.10 13.13 5.14
N VAL A 97 1.63 12.26 4.23
CA VAL A 97 2.28 10.96 4.02
C VAL A 97 3.65 11.19 3.37
N ASP A 98 4.69 10.66 4.01
CA ASP A 98 6.06 10.75 3.50
C ASP A 98 6.40 9.56 2.61
N VAL A 99 5.88 8.37 2.95
CA VAL A 99 6.21 7.10 2.31
C VAL A 99 4.98 6.23 2.15
N PHE A 100 4.79 5.60 0.99
CA PHE A 100 3.69 4.65 0.78
C PHE A 100 4.17 3.20 0.83
N HIS A 101 3.49 2.39 1.65
CA HIS A 101 3.71 0.96 1.70
C HIS A 101 2.60 0.25 0.92
N ALA A 102 2.93 -0.16 -0.31
CA ALA A 102 1.99 -0.81 -1.23
C ALA A 102 1.94 -2.32 -0.98
N SER A 103 0.93 -2.75 -0.23
CA SER A 103 0.71 -4.17 0.05
C SER A 103 0.07 -4.89 -1.13
N THR A 104 0.82 -5.84 -1.68
CA THR A 104 0.35 -6.79 -2.70
C THR A 104 0.48 -8.22 -2.19
N ARG A 105 -0.19 -9.17 -2.84
CA ARG A 105 -0.01 -10.60 -2.53
C ARG A 105 1.30 -11.15 -3.10
N ARG A 106 1.68 -10.66 -4.28
CA ARG A 106 2.85 -11.08 -5.05
C ARG A 106 3.45 -9.85 -5.69
N TYR A 107 4.68 -9.50 -5.31
CA TYR A 107 5.31 -8.25 -5.75
C TYR A 107 5.57 -8.21 -7.27
N TRP A 108 5.61 -9.36 -7.94
CA TRP A 108 5.90 -9.46 -9.38
C TRP A 108 4.68 -9.29 -10.27
N LEU A 109 3.46 -9.26 -9.71
CA LEU A 109 2.25 -9.10 -10.51
C LEU A 109 2.04 -7.63 -10.91
N PRO A 110 1.68 -7.38 -12.19
CA PRO A 110 1.33 -6.04 -12.63
C PRO A 110 0.03 -5.57 -11.97
N GLU A 111 -0.03 -4.29 -11.60
CA GLU A 111 -1.23 -3.71 -10.96
C GLU A 111 -2.32 -3.37 -11.98
N PHE A 112 -1.92 -2.87 -13.16
CA PHE A 112 -2.81 -2.45 -14.25
C PHE A 112 -2.39 -3.09 -15.58
N GLU A 113 -3.37 -3.33 -16.45
CA GLU A 113 -3.15 -3.88 -17.79
C GLU A 113 -2.24 -2.98 -18.64
N GLY A 114 -1.36 -3.59 -19.44
CA GLY A 114 -0.45 -2.86 -20.33
C GLY A 114 0.81 -2.29 -19.66
N SER A 115 1.12 -2.67 -18.41
CA SER A 115 2.34 -2.30 -17.71
C SER A 115 2.86 -3.46 -16.86
N ASP A 116 4.18 -3.56 -16.71
CA ASP A 116 4.82 -4.53 -15.81
C ASP A 116 4.99 -4.03 -14.37
N LEU A 117 4.60 -2.77 -14.10
CA LEU A 117 4.71 -2.17 -12.77
C LEU A 117 3.70 -2.79 -11.81
N ASN A 118 4.20 -3.22 -10.65
CA ASN A 118 3.36 -3.56 -9.51
C ASN A 118 2.76 -2.30 -8.86
N LEU A 119 1.99 -2.48 -7.80
CA LEU A 119 1.36 -1.37 -7.09
C LEU A 119 2.39 -0.35 -6.57
N ALA A 120 3.50 -0.80 -5.99
CA ALA A 120 4.54 0.09 -5.45
C ALA A 120 5.17 0.97 -6.55
N GLY A 121 5.39 0.40 -7.74
CA GLY A 121 5.88 1.12 -8.93
C GLY A 121 4.91 2.15 -9.45
N TRP A 122 3.62 1.83 -9.50
CA TRP A 122 2.61 2.82 -9.86
C TRP A 122 2.49 3.93 -8.82
N VAL A 123 2.49 3.59 -7.53
CA VAL A 123 2.43 4.58 -6.45
C VAL A 123 3.64 5.51 -6.49
N LYS A 124 4.86 4.99 -6.72
CA LYS A 124 6.08 5.79 -6.86
C LYS A 124 5.98 6.75 -8.05
N LYS A 125 5.63 6.20 -9.21
CA LYS A 125 5.49 6.95 -10.47
C LYS A 125 4.48 8.09 -10.36
N ILE A 126 3.35 7.88 -9.68
CA ILE A 126 2.26 8.86 -9.57
C ILE A 126 2.54 9.87 -8.47
N SER A 127 2.85 9.41 -7.26
CA SER A 127 2.98 10.30 -6.09
C SER A 127 4.32 11.03 -6.02
N GLY A 128 5.36 10.50 -6.68
CA GLY A 128 6.74 10.97 -6.53
C GLY A 128 7.32 10.79 -5.13
N ARG A 129 6.63 10.05 -4.25
CA ARG A 129 7.08 9.74 -2.88
C ARG A 129 7.84 8.41 -2.86
N PRO A 130 8.74 8.21 -1.88
CA PRO A 130 9.33 6.90 -1.63
C PRO A 130 8.26 5.83 -1.42
N THR A 131 8.52 4.62 -1.90
CA THR A 131 7.60 3.48 -1.76
C THR A 131 8.25 2.20 -1.27
N LEU A 132 7.43 1.40 -0.56
CA LEU A 132 7.76 0.03 -0.19
C LEU A 132 6.88 -0.93 -0.97
N THR A 133 7.51 -1.97 -1.51
CA THR A 133 6.78 -3.14 -2.00
C THR A 133 6.80 -4.26 -0.97
N VAL A 134 5.79 -5.13 -1.04
CA VAL A 134 5.70 -6.38 -0.29
C VAL A 134 4.81 -7.36 -1.05
N GLY A 135 5.00 -8.66 -0.78
CA GLY A 135 4.13 -9.73 -1.24
C GLY A 135 4.92 -10.92 -1.75
N SER A 136 4.92 -12.03 -0.99
CA SER A 136 5.61 -13.27 -1.36
C SER A 136 7.12 -13.11 -1.63
N VAL A 137 7.80 -12.22 -0.89
CA VAL A 137 9.26 -12.04 -1.04
C VAL A 137 9.99 -13.30 -0.60
N GLY A 138 10.82 -13.87 -1.48
CA GLY A 138 11.53 -15.12 -1.22
C GLY A 138 10.64 -16.38 -1.28
N LEU A 139 9.40 -16.24 -1.78
CA LEU A 139 8.45 -17.33 -1.97
C LEU A 139 8.07 -17.42 -3.45
N ASP A 140 8.01 -18.65 -3.94
CA ASP A 140 7.70 -19.04 -5.32
C ASP A 140 6.23 -18.92 -5.66
N ASP A 141 5.34 -19.57 -4.90
CA ASP A 141 3.88 -19.48 -5.15
C ASP A 141 3.01 -20.11 -4.05
N ASP A 142 3.60 -20.88 -3.11
CA ASP A 142 2.86 -21.96 -2.48
C ASP A 142 3.11 -22.14 -0.98
N PHE A 143 2.68 -21.14 -0.20
CA PHE A 143 2.65 -21.24 1.26
C PHE A 143 1.75 -22.38 1.76
N PHE A 144 0.78 -22.83 0.95
CA PHE A 144 -0.12 -23.95 1.28
C PHE A 144 0.50 -25.34 1.01
N SER A 145 1.35 -25.48 -0.02
CA SER A 145 2.08 -26.73 -0.29
C SER A 145 3.13 -27.06 0.77
N ALA A 146 3.69 -26.05 1.44
CA ALA A 146 4.64 -26.22 2.55
C ALA A 146 4.05 -27.04 3.72
N PHE A 147 2.73 -26.92 3.97
CA PHE A 147 2.03 -27.68 5.01
C PHE A 147 1.70 -29.13 4.61
N GLN A 148 1.85 -29.48 3.33
CA GLN A 148 1.57 -30.83 2.81
C GLN A 148 2.84 -31.68 2.61
N GLY A 149 4.00 -31.20 3.08
CA GLY A 149 5.25 -31.96 3.02
C GLY A 149 5.96 -31.92 1.67
N ASN A 150 5.58 -31.01 0.78
CA ASN A 150 6.36 -30.70 -0.42
C ASN A 150 7.30 -29.53 -0.12
N ASP A 151 8.58 -29.70 -0.45
CA ASP A 151 9.60 -28.65 -0.33
C ASP A 151 9.18 -27.40 -1.10
N SER A 152 8.93 -26.29 -0.39
CA SER A 152 8.85 -24.97 -1.01
C SER A 152 10.19 -24.66 -1.65
N LYS A 153 10.22 -24.40 -2.96
CA LYS A 153 11.49 -24.08 -3.63
C LYS A 153 11.75 -22.60 -3.38
N VAL A 154 12.62 -22.32 -2.41
CA VAL A 154 13.19 -20.98 -2.21
C VAL A 154 13.61 -20.42 -3.57
N THR A 155 12.86 -19.45 -4.06
CA THR A 155 13.25 -18.69 -5.25
C THR A 155 14.16 -17.58 -4.76
N GLY A 156 15.27 -17.37 -5.46
CA GLY A 156 16.16 -16.28 -5.13
C GLY A 156 15.48 -14.92 -5.30
N ILE A 157 16.13 -13.88 -4.79
CA ILE A 157 15.61 -12.51 -4.80
C ILE A 157 16.02 -11.75 -6.06
N GLU A 158 16.53 -12.43 -7.09
CA GLU A 158 17.11 -11.78 -8.28
C GLU A 158 16.07 -10.90 -9.00
N GLN A 159 14.85 -11.39 -9.22
CA GLN A 159 13.80 -10.58 -9.84
C GLN A 159 13.43 -9.36 -8.99
N LEU A 160 13.46 -9.49 -7.67
CA LEU A 160 13.20 -8.38 -6.76
C LEU A 160 14.32 -7.33 -6.85
N LEU A 161 15.58 -7.77 -6.89
CA LEU A 161 16.75 -6.92 -7.06
C LEU A 161 16.74 -6.21 -8.42
N ASP A 162 16.43 -6.92 -9.51
CA ASP A 162 16.30 -6.33 -10.85
C ASP A 162 15.28 -5.19 -10.88
N ARG A 163 14.14 -5.36 -10.20
CA ARG A 163 13.09 -4.33 -10.10
C ARG A 163 13.51 -3.15 -9.22
N LEU A 164 14.25 -3.42 -8.14
CA LEU A 164 14.84 -2.39 -7.29
C LEU A 164 15.87 -1.55 -8.07
N GLU A 165 16.73 -2.19 -8.87
CA GLU A 165 17.71 -1.51 -9.75
C GLU A 165 17.05 -0.67 -10.84
N ARG A 166 15.84 -1.04 -11.27
CA ARG A 166 15.01 -0.24 -12.20
C ARG A 166 14.26 0.91 -11.53
N ASP A 167 14.53 1.17 -10.25
CA ASP A 167 13.92 2.23 -9.46
C ASP A 167 12.39 2.09 -9.33
N GLU A 168 11.85 0.87 -9.43
CA GLU A 168 10.41 0.64 -9.33
C GLU A 168 9.87 0.90 -7.90
N PHE A 169 10.69 0.77 -6.87
CA PHE A 169 10.36 1.07 -5.47
C PHE A 169 11.66 1.30 -4.69
N ASP A 170 11.57 1.85 -3.48
CA ASP A 170 12.75 2.28 -2.72
C ASP A 170 13.16 1.27 -1.64
N MET A 171 12.19 0.52 -1.12
CA MET A 171 12.42 -0.48 -0.09
C MET A 171 11.53 -1.71 -0.31
N VAL A 172 11.92 -2.80 0.33
CA VAL A 172 11.17 -4.05 0.33
C VAL A 172 10.87 -4.45 1.77
N ALA A 173 9.60 -4.60 2.09
CA ALA A 173 9.19 -5.23 3.34
C ALA A 173 9.13 -6.75 3.15
N VAL A 174 9.63 -7.48 4.14
CA VAL A 174 9.62 -8.95 4.18
C VAL A 174 8.63 -9.37 5.26
N GLY A 175 7.60 -10.13 4.88
CA GLY A 175 6.53 -10.59 5.77
C GLY A 175 5.42 -11.30 5.03
#